data_AF-A0A958EYZ4-F1
#
_entry.id   AF-A0A958EYZ4-F1
#
_cell.length_a   1.000
_cell.length_b   1.000
_cell.length_c   1.000
_cell.angle_alpha   90.00
_cell.angle_beta   90.00
_cell.angle_gamma   90.00
#
_symmetry.space_group_name_H-M   'P 1'
#
loop_
_entity.id
_entity.type
_entity.pdbx_description
1 polymer ?
#
loop_
_entity_poly.entity_id
_entity_poly.type
_entity_poly.pdbx_seq_one_letter_code
_entity_poly.pdbx_strand_id
1 'polypeptide(L)'
;MIAACSSARMESHWQSQPISVDGNGSDWGDLALDYNEEMDIVYGAANNSENLLLTLRFRDARLAQKATHRGLVFWVNGDGKKKKSLGIRYVDRNAIPMRFEEMRERMGDLPPTDNWRDERANRQLPMNGKFYRISGDTTEISGNGLNGFAGAVAFNDGVYCYEIKFPLSAIGEKAQP
;
A
#
# COMPACT_ATOMS: atom_id res chain seq x y z
N MET A 1 -5.47 16.53 -1.48
CA MET A 1 -5.10 16.22 -2.87
C MET A 1 -3.58 16.13 -2.89
N ILE A 2 -2.99 14.96 -3.10
CA ILE A 2 -1.57 14.90 -3.50
C ILE A 2 -1.62 14.95 -5.02
N ALA A 3 -1.22 16.08 -5.58
CA ALA A 3 -1.06 16.24 -7.01
C ALA A 3 0.30 15.61 -7.36
N ALA A 4 0.28 14.39 -7.90
CA ALA A 4 1.44 13.85 -8.62
C ALA A 4 1.26 14.29 -10.08
N CYS A 5 2.08 15.24 -10.54
CA CYS A 5 2.08 15.70 -11.92
C CYS A 5 3.50 15.61 -12.49
N SER A 6 3.90 14.39 -12.85
CA SER A 6 4.65 14.12 -14.07
C SER A 6 4.34 12.66 -14.43
N SER A 7 4.04 12.40 -15.69
CA SER A 7 3.60 11.09 -16.18
C SER A 7 4.76 10.11 -16.22
N ALA A 8 5.20 9.64 -15.06
CA ALA A 8 6.08 8.49 -14.97
C ALA A 8 5.26 7.27 -15.44
N ARG A 9 5.67 6.68 -16.57
CA ARG A 9 5.02 5.51 -17.14
C ARG A 9 5.67 4.28 -16.51
N MET A 10 4.93 3.63 -15.62
CA MET A 10 5.30 2.34 -15.06
C MET A 10 4.68 1.23 -15.90
N GLU A 11 5.51 0.26 -16.30
CA GLU A 11 5.03 -0.97 -16.92
C GLU A 11 4.89 -2.05 -15.85
N SER A 12 3.81 -2.83 -15.91
CA SER A 12 3.66 -3.98 -15.04
C SER A 12 4.41 -5.17 -15.60
N HIS A 13 5.12 -5.91 -14.76
CA HIS A 13 5.82 -7.11 -15.15
C HIS A 13 4.97 -8.36 -14.95
N TRP A 14 5.04 -9.31 -15.89
CA TRP A 14 4.44 -10.62 -15.68
C TRP A 14 5.25 -11.37 -14.62
N GLN A 15 4.54 -11.89 -13.64
CA GLN A 15 5.12 -12.60 -12.52
C GLN A 15 5.67 -13.97 -12.94
N SER A 16 6.99 -14.15 -12.86
CA SER A 16 7.65 -15.44 -13.08
C SER A 16 7.72 -16.30 -11.81
N GLN A 17 7.68 -15.68 -10.62
CA GLN A 17 7.66 -16.33 -9.32
C GLN A 17 6.64 -15.69 -8.37
N PRO A 18 6.00 -16.47 -7.47
CA PRO A 18 5.09 -15.94 -6.46
C PRO A 18 5.70 -14.80 -5.64
N ILE A 19 4.89 -13.77 -5.36
CA ILE A 19 5.21 -12.57 -4.58
C ILE A 19 4.26 -12.64 -3.40
N SER A 20 4.84 -12.68 -2.22
CA SER A 20 4.09 -12.65 -0.96
C SER A 20 3.66 -11.21 -0.68
N VAL A 21 2.45 -11.03 -0.14
CA VAL A 21 1.96 -9.70 0.27
C VAL A 21 2.07 -9.64 1.78
N ASP A 22 3.29 -9.42 2.26
CA ASP A 22 3.66 -9.41 3.68
C ASP A 22 4.35 -8.10 4.10
N GLY A 23 4.57 -7.19 3.16
CA GLY A 23 5.27 -5.93 3.36
C GLY A 23 6.79 -6.06 3.19
N ASN A 24 7.31 -7.26 2.89
CA ASN A 24 8.72 -7.49 2.62
C ASN A 24 9.01 -7.36 1.13
N GLY A 25 9.63 -6.24 0.75
CA GLY A 25 9.97 -5.95 -0.64
C GLY A 25 11.05 -6.85 -1.29
N SER A 26 11.49 -7.93 -0.64
CA SER A 26 12.54 -8.83 -1.15
C SER A 26 12.11 -9.56 -2.42
N ASP A 27 10.84 -9.99 -2.48
CA ASP A 27 10.27 -10.71 -3.65
C ASP A 27 10.20 -9.82 -4.91
N TRP A 28 10.37 -8.51 -4.75
CA TRP A 28 10.35 -7.53 -5.85
C TRP A 28 11.74 -7.25 -6.43
N GLY A 29 12.82 -7.75 -5.83
CA GLY A 29 14.20 -7.41 -6.19
C GLY A 29 14.58 -7.72 -7.63
N ASP A 30 13.99 -8.78 -8.21
CA ASP A 30 14.24 -9.20 -9.60
C ASP A 30 13.34 -8.47 -10.62
N LEU A 31 12.37 -7.66 -10.15
CA LEU A 31 11.46 -6.90 -11.00
C LEU A 31 11.98 -5.46 -11.19
N ALA A 32 11.72 -4.89 -12.36
CA ALA A 32 12.04 -3.47 -12.55
C ALA A 32 11.10 -2.62 -11.69
N LEU A 33 11.70 -1.74 -10.90
CA LEU A 33 11.00 -0.80 -10.05
C LEU A 33 11.37 0.62 -10.48
N ASP A 34 10.37 1.48 -10.53
CA ASP A 34 10.56 2.88 -10.88
C ASP A 34 10.83 3.71 -9.62
N TYR A 35 11.58 4.79 -9.79
CA TYR A 35 11.86 5.76 -8.75
C TYR A 35 11.33 7.13 -9.16
N ASN A 36 10.56 7.76 -8.26
CA ASN A 36 10.09 9.13 -8.43
C ASN A 36 10.90 10.05 -7.50
N GLU A 37 11.76 10.87 -8.10
CA GLU A 37 12.65 11.80 -7.39
C GLU A 37 11.89 12.88 -6.60
N GLU A 38 10.76 13.38 -7.13
CA GLU A 38 9.99 14.46 -6.51
C GLU A 38 9.37 14.03 -5.18
N MET A 39 8.88 12.79 -5.12
CA MET A 39 8.24 12.24 -3.93
C MET A 39 9.17 11.36 -3.09
N ASP A 40 10.40 11.10 -3.55
CA ASP A 40 11.35 10.15 -2.94
C ASP A 40 10.69 8.78 -2.64
N ILE A 41 10.05 8.23 -3.68
CA ILE A 41 9.37 6.93 -3.60
C ILE A 41 9.87 5.96 -4.67
N VAL A 42 9.97 4.69 -4.31
CA VAL A 42 10.19 3.57 -5.24
C VAL A 42 8.90 2.79 -5.36
N TYR A 43 8.49 2.44 -6.58
CA TYR A 43 7.21 1.77 -6.80
C TYR A 43 7.30 0.81 -7.96
N GLY A 44 6.39 -0.17 -7.99
CA GLY A 44 6.39 -1.20 -9.02
C GLY A 44 5.03 -1.86 -9.16
N ALA A 45 4.83 -2.49 -10.31
CA ALA A 45 3.66 -3.28 -10.60
C ALA A 45 4.05 -4.64 -11.16
N ALA A 46 3.38 -5.68 -10.68
CA ALA A 46 3.47 -7.03 -11.21
C ALA A 46 2.06 -7.56 -11.45
N ASN A 47 1.89 -8.45 -12.41
CA ASN A 47 0.60 -9.08 -12.65
C ASN A 47 0.76 -10.57 -13.00
N ASN A 48 -0.34 -11.29 -12.87
CA ASN A 48 -0.52 -12.62 -13.41
C ASN A 48 -1.92 -12.74 -14.03
N SER A 49 -2.36 -13.95 -14.38
CA SER A 49 -3.67 -14.18 -15.01
C SER A 49 -4.87 -13.76 -14.15
N GLU A 50 -4.68 -13.60 -12.84
CA GLU A 50 -5.78 -13.38 -11.89
C GLU A 50 -5.67 -12.05 -11.13
N ASN A 51 -4.46 -11.55 -10.90
CA ASN A 51 -4.21 -10.49 -9.94
C ASN A 51 -3.28 -9.40 -10.51
N LEU A 52 -3.51 -8.18 -10.03
CA LEU A 52 -2.56 -7.08 -10.10
C LEU A 52 -1.96 -6.87 -8.72
N LEU A 53 -0.64 -6.76 -8.67
CA LEU A 53 0.16 -6.52 -7.48
C LEU A 53 0.89 -5.19 -7.62
N LEU A 54 0.97 -4.43 -6.54
CA LEU A 54 1.64 -3.13 -6.47
C LEU A 54 2.54 -3.08 -5.24
N THR A 55 3.70 -2.47 -5.39
CA THR A 55 4.58 -2.10 -4.28
C THR A 55 4.82 -0.60 -4.26
N LEU A 56 4.93 -0.04 -3.06
CA LEU A 56 5.30 1.35 -2.83
C LEU A 56 6.23 1.41 -1.63
N ARG A 57 7.42 1.95 -1.83
CA ARG A 57 8.49 2.04 -0.82
C ARG A 57 8.97 3.47 -0.66
N PHE A 58 9.15 3.92 0.58
CA PHE A 58 9.58 5.29 0.87
C PHE A 58 10.09 5.42 2.32
N ARG A 59 10.81 6.50 2.62
CA ARG A 59 11.39 6.73 3.97
C ARG A 59 10.64 7.79 4.79
N ASP A 60 9.86 8.65 4.13
CA ASP A 60 9.14 9.77 4.77
C ASP A 60 8.04 9.29 5.74
N ALA A 61 8.23 9.56 7.03
CA ALA A 61 7.26 9.28 8.09
C ALA A 61 5.94 10.03 7.92
N ARG A 62 5.97 11.26 7.40
CA ARG A 62 4.77 12.08 7.19
C ARG A 62 3.92 11.49 6.07
N LEU A 63 4.55 10.96 5.02
CA LEU A 63 3.87 10.21 3.97
C LEU A 63 3.25 8.92 4.54
N ALA A 64 3.99 8.21 5.40
CA ALA A 64 3.53 6.99 6.05
C ALA A 64 2.28 7.24 6.92
N GLN A 65 2.34 8.27 7.77
CA GLN A 65 1.21 8.69 8.60
C GLN A 65 -0.02 9.03 7.73
N LYS A 66 0.17 9.80 6.65
CA LYS A 66 -0.91 10.10 5.69
C LYS A 66 -1.49 8.84 5.06
N ALA A 67 -0.65 7.89 4.64
CA ALA A 67 -1.07 6.63 4.03
C ALA A 67 -1.86 5.75 5.01
N THR A 68 -1.42 5.63 6.27
CA THR A 68 -2.13 4.89 7.33
C THR A 68 -3.49 5.52 7.65
N HIS A 69 -3.57 6.85 7.75
CA HIS A 69 -4.82 7.51 8.12
C HIS A 69 -5.82 7.68 6.97
N ARG A 70 -5.34 7.97 5.76
CA ARG A 70 -6.19 8.26 4.59
C ARG A 70 -6.32 7.10 3.61
N GLY A 71 -5.40 6.13 3.69
CA GLY A 71 -5.26 5.05 2.73
C GLY A 71 -4.45 5.44 1.49
N LEU A 72 -3.97 4.42 0.80
CA LEU A 72 -3.43 4.52 -0.56
C LEU A 72 -4.56 4.31 -1.56
N VAL A 73 -4.64 5.17 -2.58
CA VAL A 73 -5.67 5.09 -3.63
C VAL A 73 -5.01 4.81 -4.96
N PHE A 74 -5.38 3.70 -5.59
CA PHE A 74 -4.95 3.32 -6.93
C PHE A 74 -6.10 3.54 -7.89
N TRP A 75 -5.87 4.36 -8.91
CA TRP A 75 -6.86 4.59 -9.96
C TRP A 75 -6.56 3.66 -11.12
N VAL A 76 -7.53 2.82 -11.46
CA VAL A 76 -7.42 1.82 -12.52
C VAL A 76 -8.46 2.10 -13.60
N ASN A 77 -8.02 2.07 -14.86
CA ASN A 77 -8.88 2.18 -16.03
C ASN A 77 -8.65 0.96 -16.92
N GLY A 78 -9.60 0.02 -16.93
CA GLY A 78 -9.53 -1.19 -17.76
C GLY A 78 -9.99 -1.01 -19.21
N ASP A 79 -10.59 0.15 -19.54
CA ASP A 79 -11.20 0.40 -20.86
C ASP A 79 -10.28 1.18 -21.82
N GLY A 80 -9.04 1.47 -21.41
CA GLY A 80 -8.08 2.27 -22.18
C GLY A 80 -8.49 3.74 -22.36
N LYS A 81 -9.56 4.22 -21.69
CA LYS A 81 -10.06 5.60 -21.82
C LYS A 81 -9.52 6.48 -20.69
N LYS A 82 -9.45 7.79 -20.96
CA LYS A 82 -8.87 8.80 -20.06
C LYS A 82 -9.69 9.07 -18.78
N LYS A 83 -10.95 8.62 -18.70
CA LYS A 83 -11.80 8.88 -17.51
C LYS A 83 -11.46 7.88 -16.41
N LYS A 84 -11.09 8.38 -15.22
CA LYS A 84 -10.90 7.60 -13.99
C LYS A 84 -12.18 6.83 -13.68
N SER A 85 -12.22 5.53 -13.93
CA SER A 85 -13.44 4.72 -13.76
C SER A 85 -13.51 4.01 -12.41
N LEU A 86 -12.36 3.72 -11.79
CA LEU A 86 -12.31 2.94 -10.56
C LEU A 86 -11.13 3.33 -9.68
N GLY A 87 -11.39 3.74 -8.44
CA GLY A 87 -10.37 3.86 -7.40
C GLY A 87 -10.43 2.67 -6.45
N ILE A 88 -9.32 1.99 -6.20
CA ILE A 88 -9.18 1.00 -5.13
C ILE A 88 -8.40 1.67 -4.01
N ARG A 89 -9.03 1.82 -2.84
CA ARG A 89 -8.39 2.38 -1.65
C ARG A 89 -8.09 1.29 -0.66
N TYR A 90 -6.83 1.16 -0.27
CA TYR A 90 -6.41 0.32 0.84
C TYR A 90 -6.14 1.20 2.07
N VAL A 91 -6.76 0.87 3.20
CA VAL A 91 -6.53 1.52 4.49
C VAL A 91 -6.21 0.46 5.51
N ASP A 92 -5.05 0.54 6.15
CA ASP A 92 -4.78 -0.18 7.39
C ASP A 92 -4.39 0.85 8.45
N ARG A 93 -5.20 0.93 9.52
CA ARG A 93 -5.02 1.91 10.60
C ARG A 93 -4.11 1.42 11.72
N ASN A 94 -3.77 0.13 11.70
CA ASN A 94 -2.90 -0.52 12.68
C ASN A 94 -1.51 -0.81 12.09
N ALA A 95 -1.43 -0.83 10.76
CA ALA A 95 -0.27 -1.01 9.90
C ALA A 95 1.05 -0.35 10.33
N ILE A 96 0.99 0.87 10.87
CA ILE A 96 2.17 1.56 11.33
C ILE A 96 1.95 1.89 12.81
N PRO A 97 2.65 1.22 13.75
CA PRO A 97 2.73 1.75 15.09
C PRO A 97 3.34 3.15 14.95
N MET A 98 2.62 4.19 15.38
CA MET A 98 3.12 5.57 15.52
C MET A 98 4.62 5.50 15.84
N ARG A 99 5.45 6.03 14.94
CA ARG A 99 6.91 5.95 15.11
C ARG A 99 7.23 6.50 16.48
N PHE A 100 8.14 5.83 17.17
CA PHE A 100 8.66 6.28 18.44
C PHE A 100 9.09 7.74 18.43
N GLU A 101 9.56 8.25 17.29
CA GLU A 101 9.92 9.66 17.12
C GLU A 101 8.72 10.61 17.28
N GLU A 102 7.53 10.27 16.75
CA GLU A 102 6.30 11.05 17.00
C GLU A 102 5.79 10.88 18.43
N MET A 103 6.03 9.72 19.04
CA MET A 103 5.69 9.46 20.44
C MET A 103 6.62 10.24 21.39
N ARG A 104 7.91 10.35 21.05
CA ARG A 104 8.96 11.09 21.75
C ARG A 104 8.73 12.60 21.65
N GLU A 105 8.38 13.11 20.47
CA GLU A 105 7.96 14.51 20.29
C GLU A 105 6.68 14.86 21.08
N ARG A 106 5.75 13.91 21.26
CA ARG A 106 4.49 14.13 22.01
C ARG A 106 4.57 13.87 23.51
N MET A 107 5.48 13.02 23.98
CA MET A 107 5.60 12.63 25.40
C MET A 107 6.76 13.31 26.14
N GLY A 108 7.63 14.07 25.45
CA GLY A 108 8.82 14.67 26.07
C GLY A 108 9.87 13.62 26.44
N ASP A 109 10.80 13.98 27.35
CA ASP A 109 12.02 13.23 27.75
C ASP A 109 11.79 11.92 28.53
N LEU A 110 10.69 11.19 28.30
CA LEU A 110 10.55 9.85 28.85
C LEU A 110 11.44 8.87 28.06
N PRO A 111 12.34 8.12 28.72
CA PRO A 111 13.22 7.21 28.02
C PRO A 111 12.41 6.05 27.43
N PRO A 112 12.72 5.63 26.18
CA PRO A 112 12.27 4.33 25.66
C PRO A 112 12.63 3.22 26.65
N THR A 113 11.65 2.51 27.20
CA THR A 113 11.92 1.25 27.91
C THR A 113 12.17 0.14 26.88
N ASP A 114 13.28 -0.60 26.91
CA ASP A 114 13.63 -1.56 25.84
C ASP A 114 12.47 -2.50 25.39
N ASN A 115 11.52 -2.82 26.26
CA ASN A 115 10.35 -3.64 25.97
C ASN A 115 9.41 -3.14 24.84
N TRP A 116 9.31 -1.83 24.52
CA TRP A 116 8.32 -1.36 23.53
C TRP A 116 8.72 -1.67 22.08
N ARG A 117 10.02 -1.82 21.79
CA ARG A 117 10.53 -2.22 20.46
C ARG A 117 10.18 -3.68 20.18
N ASP A 118 10.45 -4.56 21.13
CA ASP A 118 10.28 -6.01 20.96
C ASP A 118 8.81 -6.44 21.02
N GLU A 119 7.99 -5.87 21.91
CA GLU A 119 6.56 -6.23 22.02
C GLU A 119 5.73 -5.85 20.78
N ARG A 120 6.14 -4.81 20.03
CA ARG A 120 5.42 -4.37 18.83
C ARG A 120 5.98 -4.93 17.54
N ALA A 121 7.31 -5.09 17.44
CA ALA A 121 7.93 -5.81 16.32
C ALA A 121 7.42 -7.26 16.24
N ASN A 122 7.08 -7.87 17.39
CA ASN A 122 6.57 -9.23 17.47
C ASN A 122 5.03 -9.34 17.59
N ARG A 123 4.31 -8.21 17.65
CA ARG A 123 2.84 -8.23 17.51
C ARG A 123 2.51 -8.30 16.04
N GLN A 124 2.08 -9.48 15.61
CA GLN A 124 1.24 -9.63 14.44
C GLN A 124 -0.08 -8.90 14.72
N LEU A 125 -0.09 -7.58 14.50
CA LEU A 125 -1.30 -6.80 14.61
C LEU A 125 -2.29 -7.39 13.60
N PRO A 126 -3.56 -7.63 14.00
CA PRO A 126 -4.53 -8.14 13.06
C PRO A 126 -4.58 -7.14 11.90
N MET A 127 -4.22 -7.62 10.70
CA MET A 127 -4.22 -6.83 9.48
C MET A 127 -5.67 -6.52 9.12
N ASN A 128 -6.23 -5.49 9.75
CA ASN A 128 -7.59 -5.02 9.54
C ASN A 128 -7.68 -4.10 8.32
N GLY A 129 -6.79 -4.33 7.35
CA GLY A 129 -6.78 -3.62 6.08
C GLY A 129 -8.15 -3.71 5.43
N LYS A 130 -8.66 -2.58 4.94
CA LYS A 130 -9.94 -2.48 4.24
C LYS A 130 -9.74 -1.95 2.85
N PHE A 131 -10.42 -2.58 1.91
CA PHE A 131 -10.45 -2.21 0.51
C PHE A 131 -11.78 -1.51 0.20
N TYR A 132 -11.68 -0.35 -0.44
CA TYR A 132 -12.83 0.41 -0.88
C TYR A 132 -12.78 0.64 -2.38
N ARG A 133 -13.94 0.58 -3.01
CA ARG A 133 -14.19 1.06 -4.36
C ARG A 133 -14.57 2.53 -4.33
N ILE A 134 -13.99 3.34 -5.21
CA ILE A 134 -14.32 4.74 -5.43
C ILE A 134 -14.83 4.90 -6.87
N SER A 135 -16.13 5.17 -7.02
CA SER A 135 -16.80 5.36 -8.32
C SER A 135 -17.96 6.35 -8.16
N GLY A 136 -17.63 7.61 -7.84
CA GLY A 136 -18.60 8.60 -7.35
C GLY A 136 -18.69 8.51 -5.83
N ASP A 137 -19.28 7.42 -5.34
CA ASP A 137 -19.32 7.08 -3.91
C ASP A 137 -18.16 6.16 -3.51
N THR A 138 -17.90 6.09 -2.20
CA THR A 138 -16.92 5.18 -1.59
C THR A 138 -17.62 4.03 -0.89
N THR A 139 -17.41 2.80 -1.37
CA THR A 139 -18.05 1.59 -0.84
C THR A 139 -16.97 0.59 -0.42
N GLU A 140 -17.10 -0.01 0.75
CA GLU A 140 -16.21 -1.11 1.17
C GLU A 140 -16.49 -2.34 0.30
N ILE A 141 -15.44 -2.93 -0.28
CA ILE A 141 -15.56 -4.08 -1.20
C ILE A 141 -14.93 -5.35 -0.64
N SER A 142 -13.95 -5.23 0.27
CA SER A 142 -13.34 -6.39 0.91
C SER A 142 -12.56 -6.00 2.16
N GLY A 143 -12.43 -6.96 3.08
CA GLY A 143 -11.38 -6.95 4.10
C GLY A 143 -10.08 -7.55 3.58
N ASN A 144 -9.00 -7.37 4.33
CA ASN A 144 -7.72 -7.97 4.00
C ASN A 144 -7.77 -9.50 4.03
N GLY A 145 -7.20 -10.15 3.02
CA GLY A 145 -7.21 -11.61 2.86
C GLY A 145 -8.54 -12.18 2.36
N LEU A 146 -9.55 -11.33 2.09
CA LEU A 146 -10.86 -11.76 1.59
C LEU A 146 -11.02 -11.46 0.10
N ASN A 147 -11.74 -12.33 -0.61
CA ASN A 147 -12.10 -12.16 -2.03
C ASN A 147 -10.90 -11.85 -2.95
N GLY A 148 -9.73 -12.42 -2.66
CA GLY A 148 -8.50 -12.20 -3.43
C GLY A 148 -7.76 -10.89 -3.13
N PHE A 149 -8.32 -10.02 -2.29
CA PHE A 149 -7.65 -8.80 -1.85
C PHE A 149 -6.63 -9.11 -0.76
N ALA A 150 -5.43 -8.60 -0.90
CA ALA A 150 -4.43 -8.61 0.16
C ALA A 150 -3.68 -7.28 0.16
N GLY A 151 -3.35 -6.80 1.34
CA GLY A 151 -2.56 -5.60 1.55
C GLY A 151 -1.75 -5.78 2.80
N ALA A 152 -0.49 -5.38 2.73
CA ALA A 152 0.44 -5.43 3.82
C ALA A 152 1.29 -4.17 3.84
N VAL A 153 1.82 -3.87 5.02
CA VAL A 153 2.85 -2.85 5.19
C VAL A 153 3.79 -3.27 6.29
N ALA A 154 5.08 -3.09 6.01
CA ALA A 154 6.14 -3.28 6.97
C ALA A 154 7.08 -2.07 6.99
N PHE A 155 7.83 -1.94 8.07
CA PHE A 155 8.90 -0.97 8.20
C PHE A 155 10.21 -1.68 8.52
N ASN A 156 11.06 -1.83 7.51
CA ASN A 156 12.32 -2.57 7.59
C ASN A 156 13.45 -1.64 7.14
N ASP A 157 14.56 -1.62 7.88
CA ASP A 157 15.79 -0.89 7.52
C ASP A 157 15.58 0.59 7.16
N GLY A 158 14.66 1.27 7.86
CA GLY A 158 14.38 2.69 7.61
C GLY A 158 13.43 2.96 6.44
N VAL A 159 12.88 1.92 5.81
CA VAL A 159 12.00 2.00 4.64
C VAL A 159 10.62 1.43 4.97
N TYR A 160 9.58 2.21 4.70
CA TYR A 160 8.21 1.70 4.64
C TYR A 160 8.01 0.98 3.33
N CYS A 161 7.40 -0.19 3.36
CA CYS A 161 7.04 -0.95 2.18
C CYS A 161 5.58 -1.32 2.27
N TYR A 162 4.78 -0.80 1.34
CA TYR A 162 3.39 -1.16 1.15
C TYR A 162 3.29 -2.12 -0.03
N GLU A 163 2.54 -3.20 0.16
CA GLU A 163 2.26 -4.18 -0.86
C GLU A 163 0.77 -4.41 -0.94
N ILE A 164 0.23 -4.43 -2.16
CA ILE A 164 -1.19 -4.56 -2.40
C ILE A 164 -1.42 -5.50 -3.56
N LYS A 165 -2.32 -6.45 -3.38
CA LYS A 165 -2.84 -7.37 -4.38
C LYS A 165 -4.36 -7.22 -4.45
N PHE A 166 -4.87 -7.13 -5.66
CA PHE A 166 -6.31 -7.22 -5.91
C PHE A 166 -6.59 -8.01 -7.19
N PRO A 167 -7.74 -8.71 -7.23
CA PRO A 167 -8.09 -9.51 -8.40
C PRO A 167 -8.44 -8.61 -9.58
N LEU A 168 -8.03 -9.02 -10.79
CA LEU A 168 -8.35 -8.32 -12.03
C LEU A 168 -9.86 -8.27 -12.29
N SER A 169 -10.62 -9.25 -11.80
CA SER A 169 -12.09 -9.26 -11.87
C SER A 169 -12.73 -8.05 -11.19
N ALA A 170 -12.12 -7.51 -10.13
CA ALA A 170 -12.60 -6.32 -9.44
C ALA A 170 -12.48 -5.03 -10.30
N ILE A 171 -11.68 -5.06 -11.37
CA ILE A 171 -11.45 -3.93 -12.27
C ILE A 171 -12.57 -3.82 -13.34
N GLY A 172 -13.29 -4.92 -13.61
CA GLY A 172 -14.29 -5.03 -14.69
C GLY A 172 -15.76 -5.00 -14.26
N GLU A 173 -16.08 -5.22 -13.00
CA GLU A 173 -17.47 -5.20 -12.54
C GLU A 173 -18.00 -3.76 -12.52
N LYS A 174 -18.98 -3.46 -13.38
CA LYS A 174 -19.80 -2.25 -13.20
C LYS A 174 -20.43 -2.31 -11.81
N ALA A 175 -20.38 -1.22 -11.05
CA ALA A 175 -21.14 -1.12 -9.82
C ALA A 175 -22.60 -1.43 -10.18
N GLN A 176 -23.16 -2.51 -9.61
CA GLN A 176 -24.57 -2.79 -9.79
C GLN A 176 -25.36 -1.64 -9.16
N PRO A 177 -26.40 -1.13 -9.86
CA PRO A 177 -27.22 -0.02 -9.39
C PRO A 177 -28.00 -0.37 -8.12
#